data_AF-A0A6P0DQE7-F1
#
_entry.id   AF-A0A6P0DQE7-F1
#
_cell.length_a   1.000
_cell.length_b   1.000
_cell.length_c   1.000
_cell.angle_alpha   90.00
_cell.angle_beta   90.00
_cell.angle_gamma   90.00
#
_symmetry.space_group_name_H-M   'P 1'
#
loop_
_entity.id
_entity.type
_entity.pdbx_description
1 polymer ?
#
loop_
_entity_poly.entity_id
_entity_poly.type
_entity_poly.pdbx_seq_one_letter_code
_entity_poly.pdbx_strand_id
1 'polypeptide(L)'
;SGLQSQISDLQTSLLNNHPRLKSLRAQLSDIRTQIRQETQKILASIENESKVADLRANELERQSDTAQANSARAGEDEVGLNALEREANAQRQLLETYLVRYREAASRADSNSSPADARIVSRAVEPVDPYFPKVVPIVVVAAVATLIISAIVIMLSELFSGRALRPTDAALEAIEAEAVVEEKHVPKA
;
A
#
# COMPACT_ATOMS: atom_id res chain seq x y z
N SER A 1 33.58 -47.93 -71.99
CA SER A 1 34.98 -48.15 -72.42
C SER A 1 35.11 -49.40 -73.31
N GLY A 2 34.40 -50.51 -73.04
CA GLY A 2 34.50 -51.76 -73.81
C GLY A 2 34.27 -51.65 -75.33
N LEU A 3 33.18 -51.02 -75.78
CA LEU A 3 32.90 -50.90 -77.23
C LEU A 3 33.95 -50.08 -78.00
N GLN A 4 34.46 -49.00 -77.39
CA GLN A 4 35.49 -48.16 -78.02
C GLN A 4 36.80 -48.93 -78.18
N SER A 5 37.20 -49.72 -77.18
CA SER A 5 38.36 -50.61 -77.25
C SER A 5 38.18 -51.67 -78.34
N GLN A 6 37.03 -52.35 -78.38
CA GLN A 6 36.73 -53.37 -79.40
C GLN A 6 36.73 -52.81 -80.82
N ILE A 7 36.27 -51.57 -81.02
CA ILE A 7 36.34 -50.89 -82.32
C ILE A 7 37.80 -50.66 -82.71
N SER A 8 38.65 -50.18 -81.79
CA SER A 8 40.09 -49.96 -82.04
C SER A 8 40.84 -51.26 -82.35
N ASP A 9 40.56 -52.35 -81.64
CA ASP A 9 41.18 -53.66 -81.86
C ASP A 9 40.79 -54.24 -83.23
N LEU A 10 39.52 -54.11 -83.61
CA LEU A 10 38.99 -54.58 -84.90
C LEU A 10 39.44 -53.70 -86.07
N GLN A 11 39.74 -52.42 -85.86
CA GLN A 11 40.28 -51.52 -86.91
C GLN A 11 41.68 -51.92 -87.38
N THR A 12 42.45 -52.60 -86.54
CA THR A 12 43.82 -53.05 -86.88
C THR A 12 43.80 -54.28 -87.78
N SER A 13 42.73 -55.09 -87.74
CA SER A 13 42.60 -56.35 -88.49
C SER A 13 41.57 -56.31 -89.62
N LEU A 14 40.59 -55.39 -89.57
CA LEU A 14 39.51 -55.28 -90.55
C LEU A 14 39.52 -53.91 -91.23
N LEU A 15 39.25 -53.87 -92.54
CA LEU A 15 39.08 -52.60 -93.26
C LEU A 15 37.86 -51.82 -92.73
N ASN A 16 37.92 -50.49 -92.88
CA ASN A 16 36.92 -49.55 -92.35
C ASN A 16 35.48 -49.83 -92.78
N ASN A 17 35.26 -50.51 -93.92
CA ASN A 17 33.94 -50.84 -94.48
C ASN A 17 33.37 -52.19 -94.02
N HIS A 18 34.02 -52.89 -93.09
CA HIS A 18 33.51 -54.18 -92.61
C HIS A 18 32.17 -54.01 -91.84
N PRO A 19 31.13 -54.83 -92.11
CA PRO A 19 29.79 -54.65 -91.55
C PRO A 19 29.75 -54.66 -90.01
N ARG A 20 30.57 -55.50 -89.37
CA ARG A 20 30.69 -55.56 -87.90
C ARG A 20 31.21 -54.27 -87.26
N LEU A 21 32.11 -53.57 -87.96
CA LEU A 21 32.67 -52.31 -87.46
C LEU A 21 31.66 -51.16 -87.62
N LYS A 22 30.88 -51.19 -88.71
CA LYS A 22 29.77 -50.27 -88.93
C LYS A 22 28.69 -50.41 -87.87
N SER A 23 28.30 -51.65 -87.50
CA SER A 23 27.29 -51.88 -86.46
C SER A 23 27.77 -51.43 -85.07
N LEU A 24 29.02 -51.71 -84.68
CA LEU A 24 29.57 -51.25 -83.41
C LEU A 24 29.65 -49.72 -83.31
N ARG A 25 30.05 -49.03 -84.40
CA ARG A 25 30.04 -47.56 -84.45
C ARG A 25 28.63 -46.99 -84.36
N ALA A 26 27.64 -47.62 -85.00
CA ALA A 26 26.24 -47.23 -84.89
C ALA A 26 25.75 -47.37 -83.43
N GLN A 27 25.96 -48.53 -82.80
CA GLN A 27 25.60 -48.75 -81.38
C GLN A 27 26.25 -47.72 -80.45
N LEU A 28 27.52 -47.38 -80.67
CA LEU A 28 28.20 -46.35 -79.89
C LEU A 28 27.58 -44.96 -80.09
N SER A 29 27.22 -44.61 -81.33
CA SER A 29 26.52 -43.36 -81.65
C SER A 29 25.14 -43.29 -81.01
N ASP A 30 24.40 -44.40 -81.03
CA ASP A 30 23.07 -44.52 -80.43
C ASP A 30 23.15 -44.34 -78.92
N ILE A 31 24.07 -45.05 -78.25
CA ILE A 31 24.31 -44.92 -76.79
C ILE A 31 24.69 -43.47 -76.45
N ARG A 32 25.59 -42.83 -77.21
CA ARG A 32 25.96 -41.42 -76.98
C ARG A 32 24.78 -40.46 -77.15
N THR A 33 23.86 -40.78 -78.05
CA THR A 33 22.65 -39.97 -78.24
C THR A 33 21.66 -40.19 -77.11
N GLN A 34 21.49 -41.43 -76.65
CA GLN A 34 20.67 -41.76 -75.49
C GLN A 34 21.20 -41.11 -74.21
N ILE A 35 22.52 -41.16 -73.95
CA ILE A 35 23.14 -40.47 -72.79
C ILE A 35 22.83 -38.98 -72.81
N ARG A 36 22.94 -38.32 -73.98
CA ARG A 36 22.62 -36.88 -74.09
C ARG A 36 21.15 -36.60 -73.82
N GLN A 37 20.25 -37.43 -74.34
CA GLN A 37 18.81 -37.30 -74.09
C GLN A 37 18.46 -37.51 -72.62
N GLU A 38 19.00 -38.54 -71.97
CA GLU A 38 18.77 -38.79 -70.55
C GLU A 38 19.38 -37.68 -69.68
N THR A 39 20.55 -37.16 -70.04
CA THR A 39 21.16 -36.02 -69.34
C THR A 39 20.28 -34.77 -69.43
N GLN A 40 19.71 -34.48 -70.60
CA GLN A 40 18.77 -33.36 -70.78
C GLN A 40 17.48 -33.56 -69.98
N LYS A 41 16.94 -34.78 -69.94
CA LYS A 41 15.77 -35.11 -69.10
C LYS A 41 16.06 -34.91 -67.61
N ILE A 42 17.21 -35.37 -67.13
CA ILE A 42 17.63 -35.18 -65.73
C ILE A 42 17.78 -33.70 -65.41
N LEU A 43 18.44 -32.92 -66.29
CA LEU A 43 18.59 -31.48 -66.09
C LEU A 43 17.22 -30.78 -66.01
N ALA A 44 16.31 -31.10 -66.92
CA ALA A 44 14.95 -30.56 -66.90
C ALA A 44 14.17 -30.99 -65.64
N SER A 45 14.38 -32.21 -65.13
CA SER A 45 13.80 -32.66 -63.86
C SER A 45 14.31 -31.83 -62.68
N ILE A 46 15.62 -31.61 -62.61
CA ILE A 46 16.26 -30.82 -61.54
C ILE A 46 15.79 -29.36 -61.58
N GLU A 47 15.70 -28.75 -62.76
CA GLU A 47 15.17 -27.39 -62.92
C GLU A 47 13.72 -27.30 -62.45
N ASN A 48 12.89 -28.29 -62.78
CA ASN A 48 11.51 -28.35 -62.32
C ASN A 48 11.42 -28.55 -60.80
N GLU A 49 12.24 -29.42 -60.22
CA GLU A 49 12.31 -29.64 -58.78
C GLU A 49 12.74 -28.38 -58.03
N SER A 50 13.75 -27.66 -58.53
CA SER A 50 14.17 -26.37 -57.98
C SER A 50 13.02 -25.37 -58.02
N LYS A 51 12.35 -25.24 -59.17
CA LYS A 51 11.20 -24.33 -59.31
C LYS A 51 10.06 -24.68 -58.35
N VAL A 52 9.78 -25.96 -58.15
CA VAL A 52 8.76 -26.42 -57.18
C VAL A 52 9.20 -26.11 -55.75
N ALA A 53 10.49 -26.29 -55.42
CA ALA A 53 11.03 -25.94 -54.12
C ALA A 53 10.91 -24.43 -53.85
N ASP A 54 11.25 -23.59 -54.82
CA ASP A 54 11.12 -22.13 -54.72
C ASP A 54 9.65 -21.72 -54.51
N LEU A 55 8.72 -22.32 -55.25
CA LEU A 55 7.28 -22.06 -55.06
C LEU A 55 6.81 -22.46 -53.66
N ARG A 56 7.29 -23.59 -53.13
CA ARG A 56 6.97 -24.03 -51.77
C ARG A 56 7.59 -23.10 -50.72
N ALA A 57 8.80 -22.63 -50.92
CA ALA A 57 9.46 -21.68 -50.02
C ALA A 57 8.68 -20.37 -49.95
N ASN A 58 8.30 -19.81 -51.10
CA ASN A 58 7.47 -18.60 -51.17
C ASN A 58 6.10 -18.81 -50.53
N GLU A 59 5.47 -19.97 -50.72
CA GLU A 59 4.18 -20.27 -50.08
C GLU A 59 4.32 -20.36 -48.56
N LEU A 60 5.36 -21.01 -48.04
CA LEU A 60 5.63 -21.07 -46.61
C LEU A 60 5.91 -19.70 -46.01
N GLU A 61 6.62 -18.83 -46.74
CA GLU A 61 6.84 -17.43 -46.33
C GLU A 61 5.51 -16.68 -46.22
N ARG A 62 4.63 -16.79 -47.23
CA ARG A 62 3.29 -16.17 -47.19
C ARG A 62 2.42 -16.71 -46.06
N GLN A 63 2.50 -18.01 -45.78
CA GLN A 63 1.78 -18.63 -44.66
C GLN A 63 2.32 -18.12 -43.32
N SER A 64 3.64 -17.99 -43.19
CA SER A 64 4.29 -17.41 -42.01
C SER A 64 3.83 -15.96 -41.78
N ASP A 65 3.86 -15.12 -42.81
CA ASP A 65 3.42 -13.72 -42.73
C ASP A 65 1.94 -13.62 -42.33
N THR A 66 1.10 -14.48 -42.91
CA THR A 66 -0.33 -14.51 -42.59
C THR A 66 -0.57 -14.96 -41.14
N ALA A 67 0.16 -15.97 -40.67
CA ALA A 67 0.07 -16.43 -39.28
C ALA A 67 0.54 -15.33 -38.31
N GLN A 68 1.62 -14.63 -38.63
CA GLN A 68 2.13 -13.51 -37.83
C GLN A 68 1.12 -12.36 -37.77
N ALA A 69 0.51 -11.98 -38.90
CA ALA A 69 -0.52 -10.95 -38.94
C ALA A 69 -1.76 -11.33 -38.14
N ASN A 70 -2.20 -12.59 -38.21
CA ASN A 70 -3.32 -13.10 -37.42
C ASN A 70 -3.00 -13.09 -35.92
N SER A 71 -1.77 -13.47 -35.54
CA SER A 71 -1.33 -13.41 -34.14
C SER A 71 -1.28 -11.98 -33.61
N ALA A 72 -0.84 -11.02 -34.42
CA ALA A 72 -0.82 -9.61 -34.04
C ALA A 72 -2.25 -9.08 -33.78
N ARG A 73 -3.19 -9.38 -34.68
CA ARG A 73 -4.61 -9.03 -34.51
C ARG A 73 -5.22 -9.68 -33.26
N ALA A 74 -4.95 -10.96 -33.03
CA ALA A 74 -5.41 -11.66 -31.83
C ALA A 74 -4.86 -11.00 -30.55
N GLY A 75 -3.61 -10.52 -30.57
CA GLY A 75 -3.04 -9.76 -29.46
C GLY A 75 -3.74 -8.41 -29.24
N GLU A 76 -4.09 -7.68 -30.29
CA GLU A 76 -4.88 -6.44 -30.20
C GLU A 76 -6.28 -6.71 -29.63
N ASP A 77 -6.95 -7.75 -30.11
CA ASP A 77 -8.28 -8.18 -29.63
C ASP A 77 -8.23 -8.59 -28.14
N GLU A 78 -7.17 -9.30 -27.72
CA GLU A 78 -6.96 -9.69 -26.31
C GLU A 78 -6.75 -8.46 -25.41
N VAL A 79 -6.00 -7.45 -25.87
CA VAL A 79 -5.86 -6.20 -25.13
C VAL A 79 -7.21 -5.48 -25.01
N GLY A 80 -8.00 -5.45 -26.08
CA GLY A 80 -9.35 -4.90 -26.09
C GLY A 80 -10.29 -5.64 -25.13
N LEU A 81 -10.27 -6.98 -25.16
CA LEU A 81 -11.03 -7.83 -24.25
C LEU A 81 -10.66 -7.55 -22.79
N ASN A 82 -9.36 -7.54 -22.46
CA ASN A 82 -8.89 -7.26 -21.11
C ASN A 82 -9.30 -5.85 -20.64
N ALA A 83 -9.34 -4.86 -21.53
CA ALA A 83 -9.83 -3.52 -21.20
C ALA A 83 -11.34 -3.53 -20.86
N LEU A 84 -12.16 -4.21 -21.67
CA LEU A 84 -13.60 -4.37 -21.44
C LEU A 84 -13.90 -5.14 -20.16
N GLU A 85 -13.14 -6.20 -19.86
CA GLU A 85 -13.28 -6.96 -18.62
C GLU A 85 -12.92 -6.12 -17.39
N ARG A 86 -11.84 -5.34 -17.46
CA ARG A 86 -11.49 -4.39 -16.37
C ARG A 86 -12.60 -3.37 -16.13
N GLU A 87 -13.18 -2.81 -17.20
CA GLU A 87 -14.30 -1.87 -17.10
C GLU A 87 -15.53 -2.53 -16.47
N ALA A 88 -15.92 -3.72 -16.95
CA ALA A 88 -17.04 -4.48 -16.38
C ALA A 88 -16.82 -4.82 -14.89
N ASN A 89 -15.60 -5.16 -14.50
CA ASN A 89 -15.24 -5.40 -13.10
C ASN A 89 -15.31 -4.13 -12.26
N ALA A 90 -14.86 -2.99 -12.76
CA ALA A 90 -14.97 -1.70 -12.08
C ALA A 90 -16.44 -1.31 -11.86
N GLN A 91 -17.29 -1.48 -12.88
CA GLN A 91 -18.72 -1.22 -12.78
C GLN A 91 -19.41 -2.15 -11.77
N ARG A 92 -19.03 -3.43 -11.72
CA ARG A 92 -19.52 -4.37 -10.70
C ARG A 92 -19.13 -3.94 -9.29
N GLN A 93 -17.87 -3.57 -9.07
CA GLN A 93 -17.40 -3.09 -7.76
C GLN A 93 -18.13 -1.80 -7.31
N LEU A 94 -18.35 -0.88 -8.24
CA LEU A 94 -19.11 0.34 -8.01
C LEU A 94 -20.57 0.02 -7.65
N LEU A 95 -21.22 -0.89 -8.37
CA LEU A 95 -22.57 -1.34 -8.05
C LEU A 95 -22.65 -1.99 -6.66
N GLU A 96 -21.72 -2.89 -6.34
CA GLU A 96 -21.64 -3.52 -5.01
C GLU A 96 -21.50 -2.47 -3.91
N THR A 97 -20.63 -1.47 -4.12
CA THR A 97 -20.46 -0.36 -3.17
C THR A 97 -21.74 0.43 -2.99
N TYR A 98 -22.47 0.75 -4.07
CA TYR A 98 -23.77 1.41 -3.98
C TYR A 98 -24.81 0.58 -3.23
N LEU A 99 -24.87 -0.73 -3.48
CA LEU A 99 -25.80 -1.63 -2.79
C LEU A 99 -25.48 -1.73 -1.29
N VAL A 100 -24.21 -1.76 -0.91
CA VAL A 100 -23.79 -1.72 0.50
C VAL A 100 -24.24 -0.41 1.16
N ARG A 101 -23.95 0.74 0.53
CA ARG A 101 -24.38 2.05 1.06
C ARG A 101 -25.90 2.19 1.12
N TYR A 102 -26.62 1.66 0.14
CA TYR A 102 -28.08 1.64 0.14
C TYR A 102 -28.62 0.84 1.32
N ARG A 103 -28.07 -0.36 1.58
CA ARG A 103 -28.46 -1.19 2.72
C ARG A 103 -28.17 -0.50 4.06
N GLU A 104 -27.03 0.19 4.18
CA GLU A 104 -26.69 0.97 5.37
C GLU A 104 -27.63 2.18 5.56
N ALA A 105 -27.97 2.89 4.48
CA ALA A 105 -28.92 4.00 4.55
C ALA A 105 -30.34 3.51 4.89
N ALA A 106 -30.77 2.40 4.29
CA ALA A 106 -32.06 1.78 4.58
C ALA A 106 -32.16 1.30 6.03
N SER A 107 -31.10 0.69 6.57
CA SER A 107 -31.08 0.26 7.97
C SER A 107 -31.09 1.42 8.97
N ARG A 108 -30.57 2.60 8.60
CA ARG A 108 -30.67 3.85 9.39
C ARG A 108 -32.02 4.56 9.24
N ALA A 109 -32.71 4.36 8.12
CA ALA A 109 -34.01 4.97 7.82
C ALA A 109 -35.18 4.16 8.38
N ASP A 110 -34.99 2.86 8.60
CA ASP A 110 -35.97 2.02 9.28
C ASP A 110 -36.15 2.54 10.72
N SER A 111 -37.37 2.94 11.06
CA SER A 111 -37.70 3.65 12.31
C SER A 111 -37.32 2.88 13.59
N ASN A 112 -37.03 1.59 13.48
CA ASN A 112 -36.50 0.77 14.57
C ASN A 112 -34.99 0.96 14.84
N SER A 113 -34.26 1.72 14.02
CA SER A 113 -32.87 2.11 14.27
C SER A 113 -32.73 3.49 14.93
N SER A 114 -33.83 4.06 15.42
CA SER A 114 -33.82 5.29 16.23
C SER A 114 -32.79 5.16 17.37
N PRO A 115 -32.01 6.21 17.67
CA PRO A 115 -30.83 6.07 18.49
C PRO A 115 -31.18 5.72 19.93
N ALA A 116 -30.51 4.66 20.40
CA ALA A 116 -30.38 4.23 21.78
C ALA A 116 -31.69 3.84 22.50
N ASP A 117 -31.74 2.58 22.88
CA ASP A 117 -32.42 2.12 24.08
C ASP A 117 -31.72 2.72 25.33
N ALA A 118 -31.55 4.05 25.35
CA ALA A 118 -31.00 4.80 26.46
C ALA A 118 -32.12 5.03 27.46
N ARG A 119 -32.41 3.99 28.23
CA ARG A 119 -33.29 4.12 29.38
C ARG A 119 -32.51 4.75 30.52
N ILE A 120 -33.04 5.85 31.07
CA ILE A 120 -32.50 6.47 32.29
C ILE A 120 -32.67 5.46 33.43
N VAL A 121 -31.59 4.76 33.79
CA VAL A 121 -31.58 3.76 34.89
C VAL A 121 -31.61 4.46 36.25
N SER A 122 -31.01 5.64 36.35
CA SER A 122 -31.13 6.53 37.51
C SER A 122 -31.03 7.99 37.09
N ARG A 123 -31.78 8.86 37.78
CA ARG A 123 -31.65 10.31 37.60
C ARG A 123 -30.40 10.78 38.32
N ALA A 124 -29.72 11.78 37.77
CA ALA A 124 -28.61 12.44 38.46
C ALA A 124 -29.10 12.96 39.82
N VAL A 125 -28.43 12.53 40.90
CA VAL A 125 -28.71 13.02 42.25
C VAL A 125 -27.96 14.35 42.40
N GLU A 126 -28.71 15.41 42.68
CA GLU A 126 -28.11 16.71 43.00
C GLU A 126 -27.31 16.58 44.30
N PRO A 127 -26.04 17.05 44.35
CA PRO A 127 -25.25 16.99 45.57
C PRO A 127 -25.95 17.78 46.69
N VAL A 128 -26.42 17.07 47.72
CA VAL A 128 -27.04 17.68 48.91
C VAL A 128 -26.05 18.50 49.73
N ASP A 129 -24.76 18.19 49.61
CA ASP A 129 -23.68 18.89 50.29
C ASP A 129 -22.71 19.51 49.28
N PRO A 130 -22.37 20.80 49.43
CA PRO A 130 -21.31 21.44 48.64
C PRO A 130 -19.98 20.70 48.85
N TYR A 131 -19.44 20.13 47.76
CA TYR A 131 -18.13 19.46 47.80
C TYR A 131 -16.99 20.44 48.15
N PHE A 132 -17.14 21.72 47.81
CA PHE A 132 -16.17 22.78 48.08
C PHE A 132 -16.86 24.15 48.18
N PRO A 133 -16.40 25.08 49.07
CA PRO A 133 -15.32 24.95 50.05
C PRO A 133 -15.77 24.43 51.43
N LYS A 134 -14.91 23.64 52.10
CA LYS A 134 -15.16 23.15 53.47
C LYS A 134 -14.90 24.26 54.50
N VAL A 135 -15.89 25.12 54.72
CA VAL A 135 -15.77 26.33 55.57
C VAL A 135 -15.28 26.04 57.00
N VAL A 136 -15.79 25.00 57.67
CA VAL A 136 -15.43 24.68 59.06
C VAL A 136 -13.93 24.43 59.24
N PRO A 137 -13.30 23.47 58.53
CA PRO A 137 -11.86 23.24 58.70
C PRO A 137 -11.00 24.41 58.24
N ILE A 138 -11.40 25.15 57.19
CA ILE A 138 -10.65 26.33 56.73
C ILE A 138 -10.60 27.41 57.82
N VAL A 139 -11.74 27.71 58.44
CA VAL A 139 -11.82 28.73 59.50
C VAL A 139 -11.03 28.30 60.74
N VAL A 140 -11.08 27.03 61.13
CA VAL A 140 -10.32 26.51 62.27
C VAL A 140 -8.81 26.67 62.06
N VAL A 141 -8.30 26.28 60.88
CA VAL A 141 -6.86 26.42 60.58
C VAL A 141 -6.45 27.90 60.52
N ALA A 142 -7.26 28.75 59.89
CA ALA A 142 -6.99 30.19 59.83
C ALA A 142 -6.99 30.85 61.23
N ALA A 143 -7.95 30.51 62.09
CA ALA A 143 -8.03 31.02 63.45
C ALA A 143 -6.80 30.61 64.29
N VAL A 144 -6.41 29.33 64.22
CA VAL A 144 -5.22 28.84 64.94
C VAL A 144 -3.94 29.50 64.41
N ALA A 145 -3.79 29.61 63.09
CA ALA A 145 -2.62 30.25 62.48
C ALA A 145 -2.50 31.72 62.88
N THR A 146 -3.59 32.49 62.80
CA THR A 146 -3.60 33.91 63.19
C THR A 146 -3.33 34.11 64.67
N LEU A 147 -3.86 33.26 65.55
CA LEU A 147 -3.58 33.30 66.99
C LEU A 147 -2.09 33.08 67.25
N ILE A 148 -1.49 32.04 66.67
CA ILE A 148 -0.06 31.75 66.82
C ILE A 148 0.78 32.92 66.32
N ILE A 149 0.47 33.45 65.13
CA ILE A 149 1.19 34.59 64.56
C ILE A 149 1.06 35.82 65.47
N SER A 150 -0.14 36.12 65.98
CA SER A 150 -0.35 37.26 66.88
C SER A 150 0.42 37.11 68.19
N ALA A 151 0.47 35.90 68.76
CA ALA A 151 1.22 35.62 69.98
C ALA A 151 2.74 35.80 69.75
N ILE A 152 3.25 35.33 68.61
CA ILE A 152 4.65 35.55 68.22
C ILE A 152 4.94 37.04 68.05
N VAL A 153 4.07 37.78 67.34
CA VAL A 153 4.24 39.23 67.12
C VAL A 153 4.21 40.00 68.44
N ILE A 154 3.28 39.69 69.34
CA ILE A 154 3.19 40.31 70.67
C ILE A 154 4.43 39.98 71.49
N MET A 155 4.86 38.72 71.55
CA MET A 155 6.07 38.32 72.27
C MET A 155 7.33 39.02 71.73
N LEU A 156 7.49 39.08 70.41
CA LEU A 156 8.61 39.79 69.79
C LEU A 156 8.53 41.30 70.10
N SER A 157 7.35 41.90 69.99
CA SER A 157 7.15 43.32 70.27
C SER A 157 7.49 43.68 71.72
N GLU A 158 7.02 42.88 72.70
CA GLU A 158 7.32 43.07 74.13
C GLU A 158 8.81 42.84 74.46
N LEU A 159 9.46 41.89 73.77
CA LEU A 159 10.90 41.63 73.92
C LEU A 159 11.74 42.79 73.37
N PHE A 160 11.40 43.33 72.20
CA PHE A 160 12.11 44.47 71.60
C PHE A 160 11.79 45.81 72.30
N SER A 161 10.58 45.99 72.87
CA SER A 161 10.22 47.21 73.59
C SER A 161 10.73 47.28 75.04
N GLY A 162 11.36 46.21 75.54
CA GLY A 162 11.97 46.16 76.88
C GLY A 162 10.99 46.24 78.05
N ARG A 163 9.67 46.09 77.82
CA ARG A 163 8.63 46.14 78.88
C ARG A 163 8.44 44.80 79.61
N ALA A 164 8.80 43.68 79.00
CA ALA A 164 8.61 42.34 79.56
C ALA A 164 9.36 42.08 80.90
N LEU A 165 10.37 42.89 81.23
CA LEU A 165 11.24 42.70 82.41
C LEU A 165 11.07 43.82 83.45
N ARG A 166 10.02 44.64 83.39
CA ARG A 166 9.80 45.75 84.33
C ARG A 166 8.99 45.26 85.55
N PRO A 167 9.55 45.24 86.78
CA PRO A 167 8.76 44.95 87.99
C PRO A 167 7.74 46.08 88.21
N THR A 168 6.49 45.73 88.50
CA THR A 168 5.42 46.70 88.76
C THR A 168 5.55 47.24 90.19
N ASP A 169 6.18 48.41 90.35
CA ASP A 169 6.14 49.21 91.59
C ASP A 169 4.79 49.93 91.81
N ALA A 170 3.82 49.72 90.92
CA ALA A 170 2.51 50.38 90.90
C ALA A 170 1.55 50.01 92.06
N ALA A 171 1.97 49.17 93.01
CA ALA A 171 1.16 48.82 94.18
C ALA A 171 1.28 49.83 95.34
N LEU A 172 2.29 50.71 95.34
CA LEU A 172 2.55 51.63 96.46
C LEU A 172 1.79 52.96 96.34
N GLU A 173 1.56 53.49 95.13
CA GLU A 173 0.85 54.77 94.94
C GLU A 173 -0.66 54.71 95.25
N ALA A 174 -1.28 53.51 95.22
CA ALA A 174 -2.70 53.36 95.47
C ALA A 174 -3.08 53.47 96.97
N ILE A 175 -2.14 53.21 97.88
CA ILE A 175 -2.40 53.19 99.33
C ILE A 175 -2.35 54.61 99.93
N GLU A 176 -1.48 55.49 99.44
CA GLU A 176 -1.37 56.87 99.96
C GLU A 176 -2.57 57.75 99.59
N ALA A 177 -3.23 57.46 98.45
CA ALA A 177 -4.40 58.22 98.00
C ALA A 177 -5.66 58.00 98.86
N GLU A 178 -5.77 56.85 99.54
CA GLU A 178 -6.95 56.48 100.32
C GLU A 178 -6.91 57.07 101.75
N ALA A 179 -5.72 57.23 102.35
CA ALA A 179 -5.56 57.73 103.71
C ALA A 179 -5.87 59.23 103.88
N VAL A 180 -5.67 60.05 102.83
CA VAL A 180 -5.87 61.52 102.91
C VAL A 180 -7.37 61.91 102.89
N VAL A 181 -8.25 61.00 102.47
CA VAL A 181 -9.69 61.27 102.34
C VAL A 181 -10.44 61.12 103.68
N GLU A 182 -9.95 60.29 104.60
CA GLU A 182 -10.68 59.91 105.83
C GLU A 182 -10.63 60.97 106.96
N GLU A 183 -9.58 61.81 107.03
CA GLU A 183 -9.39 62.72 108.18
C GLU A 183 -10.32 63.96 108.17
N LYS A 184 -10.98 64.28 107.05
CA LYS A 184 -11.61 65.61 106.83
C LYS A 184 -13.09 65.76 107.22
N HIS A 185 -13.76 64.78 107.86
CA HIS A 185 -15.24 64.77 107.91
C HIS A 185 -15.99 64.50 109.23
N VAL A 186 -15.46 64.83 110.42
CA VAL A 186 -16.28 64.74 111.66
C VAL A 186 -16.17 65.97 112.59
N PRO A 187 -17.18 66.86 112.65
CA PRO A 187 -17.40 67.74 113.81
C PRO A 187 -18.56 67.30 114.71
N LYS A 188 -18.33 67.51 116.02
CA LYS A 188 -19.18 67.21 117.19
C LYS A 188 -20.57 67.89 117.19
N ALA A 189 -21.60 67.11 117.49
CA ALA A 189 -22.57 67.30 118.59
C ALA A 189 -23.52 66.09 118.65
#